data_AF-A0A200HA00-F1
#
_entry.id   AF-A0A200HA00-F1
#
_cell.length_a   1.000
_cell.length_b   1.000
_cell.length_c   1.000
_cell.angle_alpha   90.00
_cell.angle_beta   90.00
_cell.angle_gamma   90.00
#
_symmetry.space_group_name_H-M   'P 1'
#
loop_
_entity.id
_entity.type
_entity.pdbx_description
1 polymer ?
#
loop_
_entity_poly.entity_id
_entity_poly.type
_entity_poly.pdbx_seq_one_letter_code
_entity_poly.pdbx_strand_id
1 'polypeptide(L)' 'MEPQTGLLRVRYNFDGDAPASEQGDWMEPEDALAWVELQKLDHAERFERWEIWRFDGREWVFDRGVDDTDSAS' A
#
# COMPACT_ATOMS: atom_id res chain seq x y z
N MET A 1 5.58 -16.50 -7.77
CA MET A 1 4.95 -16.00 -9.00
C MET A 1 5.81 -14.82 -9.45
N GLU A 2 6.29 -14.81 -10.69
CA GLU A 2 7.03 -13.65 -11.21
C GLU A 2 6.04 -12.49 -11.44
N PRO A 3 6.34 -11.26 -11.01
CA PRO A 3 5.44 -10.13 -11.20
C PRO A 3 5.35 -9.77 -12.68
N GLN A 4 4.13 -9.54 -13.16
CA GLN A 4 3.88 -9.11 -14.53
C GLN A 4 3.94 -7.58 -14.63
N THR A 5 4.36 -7.05 -15.77
CA THR A 5 4.30 -5.59 -16.02
C THR A 5 2.88 -5.10 -15.80
N GLY A 6 2.73 -4.07 -14.97
CA GLY A 6 1.44 -3.51 -14.59
C GLY A 6 0.87 -4.05 -13.29
N LEU A 7 1.42 -5.13 -12.71
CA LEU A 7 0.99 -5.62 -11.40
C LEU A 7 1.19 -4.55 -10.33
N LEU A 8 0.22 -4.39 -9.43
CA LEU A 8 0.33 -3.48 -8.28
C LEU A 8 0.64 -4.25 -7.00
N ARG A 9 1.42 -3.60 -6.14
CA ARG A 9 1.68 -4.00 -4.77
C ARG A 9 1.21 -2.88 -3.87
N VAL A 10 0.26 -3.17 -3.00
CA VAL A 10 -0.15 -2.23 -1.94
C VAL A 10 0.71 -2.52 -0.72
N ARG A 11 1.32 -1.51 -0.12
CA ARG A 11 1.96 -1.58 1.19
C ARG A 11 1.16 -0.70 2.14
N TYR A 12 0.95 -1.12 3.38
CA TYR A 12 0.26 -0.32 4.36
C TYR A 12 0.83 -0.56 5.76
N ASN A 13 0.79 0.47 6.59
CA ASN A 13 1.17 0.39 7.99
C ASN A 13 -0.03 0.79 8.86
N PHE A 14 -0.22 0.04 9.95
CA PHE A 14 -1.19 0.38 10.97
C PHE A 14 -0.51 0.99 12.20
N ASP A 15 -1.15 1.95 12.87
CA ASP A 15 -0.70 2.47 14.16
C ASP A 15 -0.56 1.34 15.19
N GLY A 16 0.56 1.39 15.92
CA GLY A 16 0.98 0.39 16.90
C GLY A 16 1.55 -0.91 16.32
N ASP A 17 1.63 -1.07 14.99
CA ASP A 17 2.36 -2.17 14.36
C ASP A 17 3.83 -1.76 14.16
N ALA A 18 4.76 -2.66 14.48
CA ALA A 18 6.19 -2.34 14.34
C ALA A 18 6.50 -1.92 12.89
N PRO A 19 7.40 -0.94 12.66
CA PRO A 19 7.71 -0.37 11.33
C PRO A 19 8.28 -1.37 10.30
N ALA A 20 8.30 -2.67 10.63
CA ALA A 20 8.82 -3.76 9.84
C ALA A 20 7.73 -4.65 9.21
N SER A 21 6.45 -4.44 9.51
CA SER A 21 5.37 -5.20 8.90
C SER A 21 5.08 -4.68 7.48
N GLU A 22 6.00 -4.90 6.54
CA GLU A 22 5.73 -4.84 5.09
C GLU A 22 4.71 -5.92 4.69
N GLN A 23 3.49 -5.80 5.18
CA GLN A 23 2.37 -6.57 4.67
C GLN A 23 1.92 -5.85 3.40
N GLY A 24 2.21 -6.48 2.27
CA GLY A 24 1.74 -5.98 1.01
C GLY A 24 1.16 -7.09 0.18
N ASP A 25 -0.10 -6.92 -0.19
CA ASP A 25 -0.82 -7.81 -1.09
C ASP A 25 -0.50 -7.44 -2.55
N TRP A 26 -0.32 -8.48 -3.35
CA TRP A 26 -0.18 -8.38 -4.81
C TRP A 26 -1.59 -8.38 -5.41
N MET A 27 -1.92 -7.38 -6.23
CA MET A 27 -3.26 -7.28 -6.81
C MET A 27 -3.29 -6.58 -8.16
N GLU A 28 -4.40 -6.75 -8.88
CA GLU A 28 -4.63 -6.09 -10.16
C GLU A 28 -4.85 -4.58 -9.98
N PRO A 29 -4.52 -3.76 -11.00
CA PRO A 29 -4.60 -2.30 -10.88
C PRO A 29 -5.99 -1.75 -10.54
N GLU A 30 -7.02 -2.39 -11.07
CA GLU A 30 -8.42 -1.99 -10.85
C GLU A 30 -8.86 -2.22 -9.40
N ASP A 31 -8.29 -3.22 -8.73
CA ASP A 31 -8.65 -3.60 -7.37
C ASP A 31 -7.85 -2.84 -6.31
N ALA A 32 -6.66 -2.34 -6.63
CA ALA A 32 -5.77 -1.74 -5.64
C ALA A 32 -6.35 -0.54 -4.90
N LEU A 33 -7.03 0.36 -5.63
CA LEU A 33 -7.68 1.50 -5.02
C LEU A 33 -8.90 1.08 -4.19
N ALA A 34 -9.72 0.18 -4.72
CA ALA A 34 -10.90 -0.31 -4.01
C ALA A 34 -10.51 -1.03 -2.72
N TRP A 35 -9.43 -1.82 -2.77
CA TRP A 35 -8.88 -2.51 -1.62
C TRP A 35 -8.36 -1.54 -0.55
N VAL A 36 -7.60 -0.50 -0.95
CA VAL A 36 -7.15 0.55 -0.02
C VAL A 36 -8.32 1.25 0.67
N GLU A 37 -9.37 1.58 -0.08
CA GLU A 37 -10.57 2.22 0.49
C GLU A 37 -11.34 1.28 1.43
N LEU A 38 -11.40 -0.03 1.13
CA LEU A 38 -11.96 -1.03 2.05
C LEU A 38 -11.16 -1.14 3.34
N GLN A 39 -9.82 -1.20 3.26
CA GLN A 39 -8.97 -1.23 4.46
C GLN A 39 -9.11 0.04 5.30
N LYS A 40 -9.23 1.21 4.67
CA LYS A 40 -9.53 2.46 5.37
C LYS A 40 -10.86 2.41 6.09
N LEU A 41 -11.89 1.78 5.52
CA LEU A 41 -13.19 1.64 6.17
C LEU A 41 -13.14 0.68 7.36
N ASP A 42 -12.49 -0.47 7.20
CA ASP A 42 -12.40 -1.52 8.23
C ASP A 42 -11.45 -1.15 9.37
N HIS A 43 -10.44 -0.30 9.10
CA HIS A 43 -9.35 0.02 10.01
C HIS A 43 -9.09 1.53 10.15
N ALA A 44 -10.12 2.36 9.96
CA ALA A 44 -10.05 3.83 9.90
C ALA A 44 -9.23 4.49 11.03
N GLU A 45 -9.26 3.93 12.24
CA GLU A 45 -8.57 4.47 13.41
C GLU A 45 -7.09 4.09 13.50
N ARG A 46 -6.61 3.20 12.62
CA ARG A 46 -5.24 2.67 12.65
C ARG A 46 -4.52 2.80 11.32
N PHE A 47 -5.19 3.12 10.21
CA PHE A 47 -4.55 3.15 8.89
C PHE A 47 -3.76 4.45 8.69
N GLU A 48 -2.45 4.43 8.93
CA GLU A 48 -1.60 5.64 8.93
C GLU A 48 -0.93 5.91 7.59
N ARG A 49 -0.49 4.84 6.93
CA ARG A 49 0.26 4.95 5.68
C ARG A 49 -0.17 3.86 4.74
N TRP A 50 -0.28 4.23 3.46
CA TRP A 50 -0.39 3.27 2.39
C TRP A 50 0.35 3.76 1.15
N GLU A 51 0.93 2.82 0.41
CA GLU A 51 1.63 3.05 -0.83
C GLU A 51 1.20 2.01 -1.85
N ILE A 52 1.03 2.43 -3.08
CA ILE A 52 0.82 1.59 -4.22
C ILE A 52 2.06 1.69 -5.10
N TRP A 53 2.67 0.54 -5.34
CA TRP A 53 3.83 0.38 -6.21
C TRP A 53 3.42 -0.41 -7.44
N ARG A 54 3.88 0.01 -8.62
CA ARG A 54 3.63 -0.68 -9.89
C ARG A 54 4.90 -1.34 -10.39
N PHE A 55 4.81 -2.59 -10.81
CA PHE A 55 5.91 -3.25 -11.48
C PHE A 55 5.99 -2.81 -12.94
N ASP A 56 7.11 -2.23 -13.37
CA ASP A 56 7.30 -1.76 -14.75
C ASP A 56 7.83 -2.85 -15.71
N GLY A 57 8.10 -4.05 -15.18
CA GLY A 57 8.77 -5.15 -15.91
C GLY A 57 10.23 -5.35 -15.51
N ARG A 58 10.80 -4.46 -14.68
CA ARG A 58 12.17 -4.54 -14.15
C ARG A 58 12.21 -4.26 -12.66
N GLU A 59 11.53 -3.22 -12.21
CA GLU A 59 11.53 -2.76 -10.83
C GLU A 59 10.15 -2.32 -10.36
N TRP A 60 10.03 -2.14 -9.05
CA TRP A 60 8.83 -1.57 -8.43
C TRP A 60 8.98 -0.05 -8.38
N VAL A 61 8.10 0.63 -9.08
CA VAL A 61 8.06 2.10 -9.14
C VAL A 61 6.90 2.59 -8.30
N PHE A 62 7.15 3.59 -7.45
CA PHE A 62 6.08 4.22 -6.68
C PHE A 62 5.05 4.84 -7.63
N ASP A 63 3.78 4.46 -7.46
CA ASP A 63 2.66 5.01 -8.24
C ASP A 63 1.99 6.15 -7.46
N ARG A 64 1.52 5.84 -6.24
CA ARG A 64 0.83 6.80 -5.35
C ARG A 64 0.78 6.27 -3.93
N GLY A 65 0.49 7.13 -2.96
CA GLY A 65 0.32 6.76 -1.56
C GLY A 65 -0.14 7.94 -0.73
N VAL A 66 -0.62 7.66 0.48
CA VAL A 66 -0.78 8.66 1.53
C VAL A 66 0.06 8.21 2.71
N ASP A 67 0.79 9.16 3.24
CA ASP A 67 1.55 9.05 4.47
C ASP A 67 0.95 10.13 5.37
N ASP A 68 -0.01 9.73 6.23
CA ASP A 68 -0.60 10.61 7.25
C ASP A 68 0.28 10.62 8.53
N THR A 69 1.48 10.02 8.45
CA THR A 69 2.54 10.14 9.45
C THR A 69 3.25 11.51 9.36
N ASP A 70 2.51 12.62 9.48
CA ASP A 70 3.05 13.96 9.76
C ASP A 70 1.94 14.80 10.46
N SER A 71 2.10 15.44 11.62
CA SER A 71 3.25 16.20 12.10
C SER A 71 3.44 16.06 13.63
N ALA A 72 4.46 15.33 14.07
CA ALA A 72 5.02 15.50 15.41
C ALA A 72 6.48 15.94 15.27
N SER A 73 6.68 17.22 14.92
CA SER A 73 7.96 17.91 15.15
C SER A 73 8.06 18.39 16.59
#